data_AF-A0A7J4MWC4-F1
#
_entry.id   AF-A0A7J4MWC4-F1
#
_cell.length_a   1.000
_cell.length_b   1.000
_cell.length_c   1.000
_cell.angle_alpha   90.00
_cell.angle_beta   90.00
_cell.angle_gamma   90.00
#
_symmetry.space_group_name_H-M   'P 1'
#
loop_
_entity.id
_entity.type
_entity.pdbx_description
1 polymer ?
#
loop_
_entity_poly.entity_id
_entity_poly.type
_entity_poly.pdbx_seq_one_letter_code
_entity_poly.pdbx_strand_id
1 'polypeptide(L)'
;MARSSYIIIGAILLFGAYLYGVTALSPVEPVGRLGFVKLANPDMYPGHPQSKVLASYAAQRGSKCALVVHYAGSSNYMHYREGNVTIIELAYISSEYRTDIDWGEVIESFIFGVPDGKYRYRADGYEFDSLDEAMDYVESVARSKGQEGPMPMVFHGTVREGNVFINPGCGFPLYVQIAWRQYGRLGAYYYIVKGLLHPYLNNPYAAYELSHASDLQRLYNEGALDYTGYD
;
A
#
# COMPACT_ATOMS: atom_id res chain seq x y z
N MET A 1 -29.26 28.24 -6.25
CA MET A 1 -28.18 27.72 -5.38
C MET A 1 -27.85 28.75 -4.33
N ALA A 2 -27.73 28.34 -3.05
CA ALA A 2 -27.37 29.25 -1.97
C ALA A 2 -25.90 29.66 -2.06
N ARG A 3 -25.53 30.81 -1.47
CA ARG A 3 -24.14 31.31 -1.42
C ARG A 3 -23.17 30.27 -0.81
N SER A 4 -23.65 29.49 0.16
CA SER A 4 -22.91 28.37 0.76
C SER A 4 -22.60 27.26 -0.24
N SER A 5 -23.50 26.97 -1.19
CA SER A 5 -23.28 25.96 -2.22
C SER A 5 -22.10 26.32 -3.13
N TYR A 6 -21.95 27.59 -3.50
CA TYR A 6 -20.81 28.04 -4.32
C TYR A 6 -19.48 27.97 -3.58
N ILE A 7 -19.47 28.28 -2.27
CA ILE A 7 -18.27 28.16 -1.43
C ILE A 7 -17.83 26.70 -1.35
N ILE A 8 -18.77 25.78 -1.11
CA ILE A 8 -18.49 24.35 -1.03
C ILE A 8 -17.95 23.83 -2.36
N ILE A 9 -18.60 24.16 -3.47
CA ILE A 9 -18.15 23.76 -4.81
C ILE A 9 -16.74 24.32 -5.10
N GLY A 10 -16.51 25.60 -4.79
CA GLY A 10 -15.19 26.23 -4.95
C GLY A 10 -14.10 25.53 -4.15
N ALA A 11 -14.39 25.17 -2.89
CA ALA A 11 -13.45 24.42 -2.05
C ALA A 11 -13.16 23.02 -2.59
N ILE A 12 -14.17 22.28 -3.06
CA ILE A 12 -14.00 20.96 -3.67
C ILE A 12 -13.15 21.05 -4.94
N LEU A 13 -13.41 22.03 -5.81
CA LEU A 13 -12.64 22.23 -7.04
C LEU A 13 -11.19 22.59 -6.74
N LEU A 14 -10.95 23.50 -5.79
CA LEU A 14 -9.60 23.88 -5.39
C LEU A 14 -8.82 22.70 -4.79
N PHE A 15 -9.47 21.91 -3.93
CA PHE A 15 -8.86 20.73 -3.36
C PHE A 15 -8.63 19.63 -4.42
N GLY A 16 -9.56 19.44 -5.34
CA GLY A 16 -9.41 18.51 -6.47
C GLY A 16 -8.26 18.90 -7.41
N ALA A 17 -8.14 20.19 -7.74
CA ALA A 17 -7.04 20.72 -8.54
C ALA A 17 -5.68 20.56 -7.82
N TYR A 18 -5.65 20.81 -6.52
CA TYR A 18 -4.48 20.55 -5.68
C TYR A 18 -4.07 19.07 -5.73
N LEU A 19 -4.98 18.14 -5.45
CA LEU A 19 -4.70 16.71 -5.47
C LEU A 19 -4.21 16.23 -6.84
N TYR A 20 -4.85 16.70 -7.91
CA TYR A 20 -4.45 16.38 -9.28
C TYR A 20 -3.02 16.88 -9.57
N GLY A 21 -2.73 18.13 -9.24
CA GLY A 21 -1.42 18.74 -9.48
C GLY A 21 -0.31 18.02 -8.71
N VAL A 22 -0.52 17.72 -7.43
CA VAL A 22 0.48 16.99 -6.63
C VAL A 22 0.65 15.55 -7.13
N THR A 23 -0.44 14.87 -7.51
CA THR A 23 -0.35 13.51 -8.05
C THR A 23 0.46 13.45 -9.33
N ALA A 24 0.24 14.39 -10.25
CA ALA A 24 0.94 14.42 -11.54
C ALA A 24 2.46 14.62 -11.41
N LEU A 25 2.91 15.16 -10.27
CA LEU A 25 4.32 15.44 -9.98
C LEU A 25 4.94 14.45 -8.98
N SER A 26 4.15 13.54 -8.42
CA SER A 26 4.62 12.56 -7.44
C SER A 26 5.12 11.29 -8.13
N PRO A 27 6.11 10.57 -7.58
CA PRO A 27 6.52 9.27 -8.10
C PRO A 27 5.46 8.18 -7.97
N VAL A 28 4.48 8.37 -7.08
CA VAL A 28 3.45 7.37 -6.76
C VAL A 28 2.06 7.98 -6.76
N GLU A 29 1.04 7.19 -7.09
CA GLU A 29 -0.36 7.51 -6.82
C GLU A 29 -0.85 6.62 -5.66
N PRO A 30 -1.19 7.16 -4.47
CA PRO A 30 -1.76 6.37 -3.41
C PRO A 30 -3.16 5.85 -3.79
N VAL A 31 -3.27 4.53 -3.88
CA VAL A 31 -4.49 3.81 -4.25
C VAL A 31 -5.24 3.36 -3.00
N GLY A 32 -4.60 2.53 -2.17
CA GLY A 32 -5.22 2.02 -0.96
C GLY A 32 -4.74 0.64 -0.51
N ARG A 33 -5.60 -0.04 0.24
CA ARG A 33 -5.39 -1.41 0.71
C ARG A 33 -5.54 -2.40 -0.45
N LEU A 34 -4.63 -3.36 -0.54
CA LEU A 34 -4.69 -4.42 -1.56
C LEU A 34 -5.66 -5.54 -1.17
N GLY A 35 -5.54 -6.08 0.04
CA GLY A 35 -6.41 -7.16 0.55
C GLY A 35 -6.59 -7.10 2.07
N PHE A 36 -7.55 -7.87 2.58
CA PHE A 36 -7.88 -7.95 4.00
C PHE A 36 -7.10 -9.05 4.73
N VAL A 37 -6.91 -10.20 4.08
CA VAL A 37 -6.21 -11.39 4.61
C VAL A 37 -5.43 -12.05 3.48
N LYS A 38 -4.48 -12.94 3.83
CA LYS A 38 -3.73 -13.71 2.83
C LYS A 38 -4.62 -14.77 2.19
N LEU A 39 -4.57 -14.87 0.87
CA LEU A 39 -5.14 -16.00 0.12
C LEU A 39 -4.07 -17.04 -0.25
N ALA A 40 -2.79 -16.62 -0.26
CA ALA A 40 -1.62 -17.44 -0.52
C ALA A 40 -0.42 -16.81 0.20
N ASN A 41 0.60 -17.60 0.50
CA ASN A 41 1.87 -17.14 1.08
C ASN A 41 3.05 -17.72 0.29
N PRO A 42 3.97 -16.88 -0.23
CA PRO A 42 3.89 -15.42 -0.32
C PRO A 42 2.65 -14.98 -1.12
N ASP A 43 2.05 -13.83 -0.83
CA ASP A 43 0.87 -13.30 -1.53
C ASP A 43 1.23 -12.35 -2.66
N MET A 44 2.34 -11.62 -2.48
CA MET A 44 3.00 -10.85 -3.53
C MET A 44 4.05 -11.72 -4.20
N TYR A 45 3.62 -12.58 -5.10
CA TYR A 45 4.49 -13.44 -5.91
C TYR A 45 3.86 -13.63 -7.31
N PRO A 46 4.65 -13.86 -8.38
CA PRO A 46 4.10 -14.11 -9.70
C PRO A 46 3.02 -15.20 -9.70
N GLY A 47 1.89 -14.92 -10.35
CA GLY A 47 0.77 -15.83 -10.48
C GLY A 47 -0.22 -15.80 -9.31
N HIS A 48 0.10 -15.14 -8.20
CA HIS A 48 -0.72 -15.18 -7.00
C HIS A 48 -1.89 -14.18 -7.05
N PRO A 49 -3.00 -14.43 -6.34
CA PRO A 49 -4.23 -13.65 -6.47
C PRO A 49 -4.03 -12.15 -6.25
N GLN A 50 -3.36 -11.75 -5.17
CA GLN A 50 -3.17 -10.33 -4.84
C GLN A 50 -2.20 -9.64 -5.80
N SER A 51 -1.15 -10.35 -6.24
CA SER A 51 -0.26 -9.85 -7.28
C SER A 51 -0.99 -9.55 -8.59
N LYS A 52 -1.83 -10.48 -9.05
CA LYS A 52 -2.68 -10.32 -10.25
C LYS A 52 -3.64 -9.15 -10.13
N VAL A 53 -4.24 -8.94 -8.96
CA VAL A 53 -5.14 -7.79 -8.71
C VAL A 53 -4.37 -6.47 -8.88
N LEU A 54 -3.20 -6.34 -8.27
CA LEU A 54 -2.39 -5.13 -8.37
C LEU A 54 -1.90 -4.88 -9.80
N ALA A 55 -1.38 -5.92 -10.46
CA ALA A 55 -0.94 -5.84 -11.86
C ALA A 55 -2.08 -5.45 -12.81
N SER A 56 -3.27 -6.04 -12.62
CA SER A 56 -4.44 -5.71 -13.42
C SER A 56 -4.87 -4.26 -13.23
N TYR A 57 -4.86 -3.77 -11.99
CA TYR A 57 -5.17 -2.37 -11.69
C TYR A 57 -4.19 -1.42 -12.39
N ALA A 58 -2.89 -1.70 -12.28
CA ALA A 58 -1.85 -0.89 -12.91
C ALA A 58 -1.95 -0.91 -14.44
N ALA A 59 -2.16 -2.08 -15.04
CA ALA A 59 -2.31 -2.22 -16.48
C ALA A 59 -3.52 -1.46 -17.05
N GLN A 60 -4.67 -1.48 -16.35
CA GLN A 60 -5.87 -0.72 -16.74
C GLN A 60 -5.64 0.80 -16.73
N ARG A 61 -4.69 1.27 -15.92
CA ARG A 61 -4.28 2.68 -15.84
C ARG A 61 -3.14 3.04 -16.80
N GLY A 62 -2.68 2.09 -17.61
CA GLY A 62 -1.55 2.27 -18.51
C GLY A 62 -0.19 2.29 -17.80
N SER A 63 -0.14 1.99 -16.49
CA SER A 63 1.10 1.98 -15.71
C SER A 63 1.94 0.74 -16.04
N LYS A 64 3.27 0.90 -16.06
CA LYS A 64 4.23 -0.20 -16.26
C LYS A 64 4.69 -0.83 -14.96
N CYS A 65 4.58 -0.07 -13.87
CA CYS A 65 4.95 -0.49 -12.53
C CYS A 65 3.79 -0.30 -11.55
N ALA A 66 3.85 -1.03 -10.45
CA ALA A 66 3.04 -0.80 -9.26
C ALA A 66 3.91 -1.01 -8.02
N LEU A 67 3.69 -0.20 -7.00
CA LEU A 67 4.37 -0.31 -5.71
C LEU A 67 3.42 -0.95 -4.68
N VAL A 68 3.91 -1.97 -3.99
CA VAL A 68 3.26 -2.47 -2.77
C VAL A 68 4.17 -2.21 -1.58
N VAL A 69 3.59 -1.64 -0.52
CA VAL A 69 4.32 -1.36 0.72
C VAL A 69 3.95 -2.34 1.83
N HIS A 70 4.95 -2.74 2.60
CA HIS A 70 4.88 -3.82 3.59
C HIS A 70 5.44 -3.42 4.94
N TYR A 71 5.08 -4.19 5.96
CA TYR A 71 5.93 -4.34 7.14
C TYR A 71 6.95 -5.47 6.90
N ALA A 72 8.21 -5.24 7.26
CA ALA A 72 9.29 -6.18 7.01
C ALA A 72 9.18 -7.44 7.88
N GLY A 73 9.23 -8.61 7.23
CA GLY A 73 9.46 -9.92 7.81
C GLY A 73 10.79 -10.50 7.33
N SER A 74 10.83 -11.81 7.11
CA SER A 74 12.03 -12.52 6.64
C SER A 74 12.27 -12.46 5.13
N SER A 75 11.35 -11.87 4.35
CA SER A 75 11.48 -11.76 2.89
C SER A 75 12.52 -10.71 2.47
N ASN A 76 13.02 -10.87 1.24
CA ASN A 76 13.89 -9.92 0.56
C ASN A 76 13.12 -8.86 -0.23
N TYR A 77 11.80 -8.99 -0.39
CA TYR A 77 10.95 -8.01 -1.10
C TYR A 77 11.47 -7.71 -2.51
N MET A 78 11.68 -8.77 -3.28
CA MET A 78 12.19 -8.67 -4.63
C MET A 78 11.13 -8.08 -5.55
N HIS A 79 11.49 -7.16 -6.44
CA HIS A 79 10.63 -6.80 -7.54
C HIS A 79 10.55 -7.96 -8.54
N TYR A 80 9.38 -8.10 -9.17
CA TYR A 80 9.14 -9.14 -10.15
C TYR A 80 8.14 -8.69 -11.20
N ARG A 81 7.93 -9.52 -12.22
CA ARG A 81 6.99 -9.24 -13.30
C ARG A 81 5.72 -10.08 -13.14
N GLU A 82 4.58 -9.42 -13.14
CA GLU A 82 3.25 -10.03 -13.21
C GLU A 82 2.61 -9.59 -14.53
N GLY A 83 2.53 -10.52 -15.49
CA GLY A 83 2.11 -10.20 -16.86
C GLY A 83 3.01 -9.14 -17.52
N ASN A 84 2.47 -7.96 -17.77
CA ASN A 84 3.19 -6.82 -18.38
C ASN A 84 3.55 -5.71 -17.38
N VAL A 85 3.25 -5.87 -16.10
CA VAL A 85 3.53 -4.90 -15.04
C VAL A 85 4.66 -5.42 -14.17
N THR A 86 5.58 -4.54 -13.78
CA THR A 86 6.55 -4.81 -12.72
C THR A 86 5.97 -4.45 -11.37
N ILE A 87 5.88 -5.41 -10.47
CA ILE A 87 5.53 -5.18 -9.07
C ILE A 87 6.82 -4.90 -8.32
N ILE A 88 6.87 -3.76 -7.65
CA ILE A 88 7.97 -3.34 -6.78
C ILE A 88 7.48 -3.46 -5.34
N GLU A 89 8.27 -4.10 -4.49
CA GLU A 89 7.96 -4.26 -3.08
C GLU A 89 8.88 -3.38 -2.23
N LEU A 90 8.30 -2.63 -1.30
CA LEU A 90 9.05 -1.83 -0.33
C LEU A 90 8.54 -2.10 1.08
N ALA A 91 9.41 -2.57 1.96
CA ALA A 91 9.07 -2.84 3.35
C ALA A 91 9.69 -1.80 4.28
N TYR A 92 8.97 -1.40 5.34
CA TYR A 92 9.58 -0.71 6.47
C TYR A 92 9.95 -1.71 7.57
N ILE A 93 11.11 -1.51 8.18
CA ILE A 93 11.65 -2.26 9.30
C ILE A 93 11.49 -1.40 10.55
N SER A 94 10.66 -1.87 11.48
CA SER A 94 10.55 -1.29 12.83
C SER A 94 11.49 -2.02 13.78
N SER A 95 11.99 -1.33 14.79
CA SER A 95 12.75 -1.94 15.90
C SER A 95 11.90 -2.90 16.74
N GLU A 96 10.57 -2.80 16.66
CA GLU A 96 9.63 -3.66 17.38
C GLU A 96 8.79 -4.48 16.41
N TYR A 97 8.76 -5.81 16.61
CA TYR A 97 7.82 -6.70 15.92
C TYR A 97 6.46 -6.66 16.60
N ARG A 98 5.44 -6.18 15.88
CA ARG A 98 4.05 -6.11 16.37
C ARG A 98 3.11 -6.73 15.34
N THR A 99 2.21 -7.58 15.80
CA THR A 99 1.12 -8.17 15.01
C THR A 99 -0.23 -7.49 15.26
N ASP A 100 -0.29 -6.69 16.32
CA ASP A 100 -1.40 -5.87 16.75
C ASP A 100 -1.20 -4.40 16.37
N ILE A 101 -2.25 -3.60 16.57
CA ILE A 101 -2.23 -2.17 16.25
C ILE A 101 -2.12 -1.35 17.51
N ASP A 102 -1.12 -0.48 17.49
CA ASP A 102 -1.05 0.65 18.39
C ASP A 102 -1.92 1.79 17.86
N TRP A 103 -3.14 1.89 18.39
CA TRP A 103 -4.09 2.95 18.02
C TRP A 103 -3.60 4.35 18.41
N GLY A 104 -2.76 4.45 19.44
CA GLY A 104 -2.12 5.71 19.80
C GLY A 104 -1.16 6.16 18.71
N GLU A 105 -0.28 5.25 18.27
CA GLU A 105 0.65 5.50 17.17
C GLU A 105 -0.09 5.82 15.85
N VAL A 106 -1.20 5.14 15.57
CA VAL A 106 -2.02 5.42 14.37
C VAL A 106 -2.61 6.83 14.44
N ILE A 107 -3.15 7.24 15.59
CA ILE A 107 -3.72 8.58 15.76
C ILE A 107 -2.61 9.65 15.71
N GLU A 108 -1.48 9.42 16.36
CA GLU A 108 -0.34 10.33 16.31
C GLU A 108 0.20 10.48 14.89
N SER A 109 0.39 9.37 14.18
CA SER A 109 0.80 9.37 12.78
C SER A 109 -0.25 10.01 11.88
N PHE A 110 -1.53 9.85 12.21
CA PHE A 110 -2.62 10.53 11.51
C PHE A 110 -2.60 12.04 11.75
N ILE A 111 -2.22 12.55 12.92
CA ILE A 111 -2.24 13.99 13.21
C ILE A 111 -0.92 14.68 12.82
N PHE A 112 0.20 14.00 13.01
CA PHE A 112 1.55 14.57 12.93
C PHE A 112 2.42 13.99 11.83
N GLY A 113 2.01 12.88 11.21
CA GLY A 113 2.85 12.10 10.32
C GLY A 113 3.76 11.14 11.09
N VAL A 114 4.43 10.25 10.37
CA VAL A 114 5.42 9.33 10.96
C VAL A 114 6.76 10.08 11.10
N PRO A 115 7.40 10.10 12.29
CA PRO A 115 8.70 10.72 12.48
C PRO A 115 9.80 10.15 11.58
N ASP A 116 10.66 11.02 11.06
CA ASP A 116 11.86 10.61 10.33
C ASP A 116 12.79 9.79 11.23
N GLY A 117 13.49 8.82 10.62
CA GLY A 117 14.40 7.91 11.35
C GLY A 117 13.69 6.85 12.21
N LYS A 118 12.35 6.83 12.25
CA LYS A 118 11.60 5.80 12.98
C LYS A 118 11.80 4.40 12.39
N TYR A 119 11.92 4.32 11.07
CA TYR A 119 12.02 3.07 10.33
C TYR A 119 13.27 3.05 9.45
N ARG A 120 13.82 1.84 9.27
CA ARG A 120 14.67 1.50 8.12
C ARG A 120 13.79 0.89 7.03
N TYR A 121 14.32 0.69 5.83
CA TYR A 121 13.53 0.19 4.70
C TYR A 121 14.24 -0.94 3.98
N ARG A 122 13.50 -1.83 3.32
CA ARG A 122 14.05 -2.90 2.51
C ARG A 122 13.33 -3.03 1.17
N ALA A 123 14.09 -3.13 0.08
CA ALA A 123 13.61 -3.47 -1.25
C ALA A 123 14.71 -4.26 -1.97
N ASP A 124 14.36 -5.33 -2.68
CA ASP A 124 15.32 -6.18 -3.42
C ASP A 124 16.51 -6.68 -2.59
N GLY A 125 16.29 -6.93 -1.30
CA GLY A 125 17.32 -7.32 -0.33
C GLY A 125 18.26 -6.20 0.11
N TYR A 126 18.19 -5.01 -0.48
CA TYR A 126 18.91 -3.82 -0.01
C TYR A 126 18.19 -3.21 1.18
N GLU A 127 18.95 -2.78 2.19
CA GLU A 127 18.42 -2.03 3.32
C GLU A 127 18.84 -0.56 3.24
N PHE A 128 17.93 0.33 3.59
CA PHE A 128 18.09 1.78 3.55
C PHE A 128 17.80 2.38 4.92
N ASP A 129 18.54 3.41 5.29
CA ASP A 129 18.38 4.07 6.59
C ASP A 129 17.40 5.25 6.53
N SER A 130 17.00 5.66 5.32
CA SER A 130 16.02 6.72 5.09
C SER A 130 14.98 6.34 4.05
N LEU A 131 13.81 6.98 4.13
CA LEU A 131 12.75 6.80 3.14
C LEU A 131 13.15 7.38 1.77
N ASP A 132 14.00 8.42 1.74
CA ASP A 132 14.47 9.01 0.49
C ASP A 132 15.30 8.03 -0.31
N GLU A 133 16.31 7.43 0.29
CA GLU A 133 17.16 6.43 -0.37
C GLU A 133 16.34 5.26 -0.89
N ALA A 134 15.37 4.80 -0.10
CA ALA A 134 14.49 3.72 -0.48
C ALA A 134 13.57 4.09 -1.66
N MET A 135 13.00 5.30 -1.65
CA MET A 135 12.15 5.78 -2.74
C MET A 135 12.97 6.08 -4.01
N ASP A 136 14.18 6.63 -3.89
CA ASP A 136 15.10 6.82 -5.00
C ASP A 136 15.42 5.49 -5.68
N TYR A 137 15.63 4.44 -4.89
CA TYR A 137 15.79 3.07 -5.39
C TYR A 137 14.54 2.59 -6.14
N VAL A 138 13.36 2.65 -5.52
CA VAL A 138 12.07 2.27 -6.14
C VAL A 138 11.84 3.00 -7.46
N GLU A 139 12.08 4.31 -7.49
CA GLU A 139 11.94 5.12 -8.68
C GLU A 139 12.97 4.75 -9.76
N SER A 140 14.21 4.43 -9.38
CA SER A 140 15.23 3.97 -10.31
C SER A 140 14.82 2.66 -10.98
N VAL A 141 14.26 1.71 -10.21
CA VAL A 141 13.71 0.47 -10.73
C VAL A 141 12.57 0.78 -11.68
N ALA A 142 11.59 1.58 -11.27
CA ALA A 142 10.43 1.91 -12.10
C ALA A 142 10.81 2.59 -13.42
N ARG A 143 11.74 3.57 -13.38
CA ARG A 143 12.27 4.22 -14.59
C ARG A 143 12.95 3.21 -15.51
N SER A 144 13.74 2.28 -14.96
CA SER A 144 14.39 1.23 -15.77
C SER A 144 13.41 0.29 -16.47
N LYS A 145 12.17 0.19 -15.98
CA LYS A 145 11.09 -0.60 -16.58
C LYS A 145 10.14 0.22 -17.48
N GLY A 146 10.46 1.50 -17.71
CA GLY A 146 9.69 2.38 -18.58
C GLY A 146 8.43 2.95 -17.92
N GLN A 147 8.41 3.08 -16.59
CA GLN A 147 7.35 3.81 -15.92
C GLN A 147 7.37 5.29 -16.33
N GLU A 148 6.21 5.80 -16.75
CA GLU A 148 5.96 7.22 -17.01
C GLU A 148 4.89 7.71 -16.04
N GLY A 149 5.15 8.83 -15.38
CA GLY A 149 4.25 9.37 -14.35
C GLY A 149 4.13 8.51 -13.09
N PRO A 150 3.20 8.85 -12.20
CA PRO A 150 3.05 8.20 -10.90
C PRO A 150 2.68 6.72 -11.03
N MET A 151 3.40 5.83 -10.35
CA MET A 151 3.03 4.43 -10.28
C MET A 151 1.97 4.20 -9.18
N PRO A 152 0.93 3.38 -9.41
CA PRO A 152 -0.01 3.00 -8.36
C PRO A 152 0.69 2.42 -7.14
N MET A 153 0.42 2.98 -5.96
CA MET A 153 0.93 2.50 -4.68
C MET A 153 -0.21 1.96 -3.81
N VAL A 154 -0.07 0.72 -3.37
CA VAL A 154 -0.97 0.08 -2.38
C VAL A 154 -0.20 -0.29 -1.12
N PHE A 155 -0.87 -0.34 0.03
CA PHE A 155 -0.34 -1.10 1.16
C PHE A 155 -0.90 -2.52 1.12
N HIS A 156 -0.05 -3.45 1.49
CA HIS A 156 -0.33 -4.88 1.46
C HIS A 156 -1.61 -5.23 2.24
N GLY A 157 -1.69 -4.76 3.48
CA GLY A 157 -2.95 -4.66 4.23
C GLY A 157 -3.54 -5.98 4.73
N THR A 158 -2.88 -7.12 4.50
CA THR A 158 -3.36 -8.38 5.07
C THR A 158 -3.18 -8.39 6.58
N VAL A 159 -4.19 -8.86 7.30
CA VAL A 159 -4.22 -8.96 8.76
C VAL A 159 -3.99 -10.41 9.15
N ARG A 160 -2.91 -10.65 9.90
CA ARG A 160 -2.53 -11.99 10.38
C ARG A 160 -3.42 -12.50 11.51
N GLU A 161 -3.89 -11.59 12.36
CA GLU A 161 -4.73 -11.88 13.52
C GLU A 161 -5.63 -10.69 13.86
N GLY A 162 -6.83 -10.98 14.38
CA GLY A 162 -7.77 -9.97 14.84
C GLY A 162 -8.74 -9.46 13.77
N ASN A 163 -9.45 -8.37 14.09
CA ASN A 163 -10.55 -7.87 13.28
C ASN A 163 -10.06 -7.07 12.05
N VAL A 164 -10.36 -7.57 10.86
CA VAL A 164 -9.95 -6.98 9.56
C VAL A 164 -10.56 -5.61 9.24
N PHE A 165 -11.67 -5.24 9.89
CA PHE A 165 -12.34 -3.94 9.72
C PHE A 165 -11.66 -2.84 10.53
N ILE A 166 -11.07 -3.23 11.67
CA ILE A 166 -10.39 -2.32 12.59
C ILE A 166 -8.90 -2.32 12.24
N ASN A 167 -8.34 -3.47 11.85
CA ASN A 167 -6.94 -3.59 11.50
C ASN A 167 -6.68 -3.33 10.01
N PRO A 168 -6.01 -2.21 9.62
CA PRO A 168 -5.66 -1.96 8.22
C PRO A 168 -4.62 -2.95 7.68
N GLY A 169 -3.93 -3.70 8.53
CA GLY A 169 -2.92 -4.68 8.18
C GLY A 169 -1.56 -4.06 7.89
N CYS A 170 -0.66 -4.91 7.36
CA CYS A 170 0.74 -4.54 7.23
C CYS A 170 0.97 -3.50 6.11
N GLY A 171 2.04 -2.72 6.23
CA GLY A 171 2.39 -1.67 5.26
C GLY A 171 1.58 -0.38 5.38
N PHE A 172 0.51 -0.35 6.17
CA PHE A 172 -0.29 0.86 6.37
C PHE A 172 0.54 2.05 6.91
N PRO A 173 1.43 1.90 7.91
CA PRO A 173 2.26 3.02 8.37
C PRO A 173 3.15 3.62 7.28
N LEU A 174 3.78 2.78 6.45
CA LEU A 174 4.61 3.23 5.34
C LEU A 174 3.79 3.94 4.25
N TYR A 175 2.59 3.44 3.94
CA TYR A 175 1.67 4.12 3.04
C TYR A 175 1.27 5.51 3.56
N VAL A 176 0.96 5.61 4.85
CA VAL A 176 0.65 6.90 5.51
C VAL A 176 1.85 7.84 5.43
N GLN A 177 3.06 7.36 5.73
CA GLN A 177 4.28 8.15 5.69
C GLN A 177 4.56 8.70 4.29
N ILE A 178 4.49 7.86 3.25
CA ILE A 178 4.69 8.29 1.85
C ILE A 178 3.59 9.26 1.44
N ALA A 179 2.33 8.99 1.75
CA ALA A 179 1.22 9.90 1.43
C ALA A 179 1.38 11.26 2.11
N TRP A 180 1.79 11.29 3.38
CA TRP A 180 2.08 12.53 4.11
C TRP A 180 3.21 13.33 3.48
N ARG A 181 4.30 12.65 3.13
CA ARG A 181 5.49 13.28 2.56
C ARG A 181 5.22 13.87 1.18
N GLN A 182 4.49 13.13 0.34
CA GLN A 182 4.23 13.50 -1.05
C GLN A 182 3.05 14.46 -1.19
N TYR A 183 2.01 14.32 -0.37
CA TYR A 183 0.73 15.01 -0.52
C TYR A 183 0.35 15.95 0.63
N GLY A 184 1.25 16.13 1.60
CA GLY A 184 0.97 16.89 2.81
C GLY A 184 -0.20 16.30 3.62
N ARG A 185 -0.58 16.99 4.69
CA ARG A 185 -1.56 16.49 5.67
C ARG A 185 -2.93 16.22 5.05
N LEU A 186 -3.48 17.21 4.35
CA LEU A 186 -4.83 17.14 3.81
C LEU A 186 -4.95 16.09 2.71
N GLY A 187 -3.93 15.98 1.84
CA GLY A 187 -3.87 14.94 0.83
C GLY A 187 -3.74 13.56 1.46
N ALA A 188 -2.88 13.40 2.46
CA ALA A 188 -2.75 12.14 3.18
C ALA A 188 -4.07 11.71 3.84
N TYR A 189 -4.83 12.61 4.48
CA TYR A 189 -6.12 12.26 5.09
C TYR A 189 -7.11 11.73 4.06
N TYR A 190 -7.16 12.38 2.90
CA TYR A 190 -7.95 11.91 1.78
C TYR A 190 -7.52 10.51 1.33
N TYR A 191 -6.22 10.26 1.14
CA TYR A 191 -5.70 8.97 0.69
C TYR A 191 -5.77 7.86 1.74
N ILE A 192 -5.80 8.19 3.02
CA ILE A 192 -6.05 7.24 4.11
C ILE A 192 -7.50 6.76 4.02
N VAL A 193 -8.46 7.69 3.99
CA VAL A 193 -9.89 7.33 3.93
C VAL A 193 -10.20 6.60 2.63
N LYS A 194 -9.77 7.15 1.48
CA LYS A 194 -9.88 6.49 0.16
C LYS A 194 -9.24 5.10 0.22
N GLY A 195 -8.06 4.99 0.81
CA GLY A 195 -7.28 3.77 0.83
C GLY A 195 -7.91 2.64 1.65
N LEU A 196 -8.54 2.97 2.78
CA LEU A 196 -9.28 2.02 3.61
C LEU A 196 -10.57 1.53 2.93
N LEU A 197 -11.21 2.37 2.10
CA LEU A 197 -12.42 2.01 1.35
C LEU A 197 -12.12 1.27 0.04
N HIS A 198 -10.94 1.49 -0.56
CA HIS A 198 -10.52 0.92 -1.84
C HIS A 198 -10.79 -0.59 -2.01
N PRO A 199 -10.41 -1.48 -1.09
CA PRO A 199 -10.50 -2.93 -1.31
C PRO A 199 -11.96 -3.41 -1.38
N TYR A 200 -12.90 -2.74 -0.70
CA TYR A 200 -14.32 -3.09 -0.77
C TYR A 200 -14.91 -2.89 -2.17
N LEU A 201 -14.31 -2.01 -2.97
CA LEU A 201 -14.81 -1.63 -4.28
C LEU A 201 -14.00 -2.24 -5.43
N ASN A 202 -12.71 -2.55 -5.18
CA ASN A 202 -11.77 -2.91 -6.25
C ASN A 202 -11.07 -4.26 -6.04
N ASN A 203 -11.15 -4.90 -4.86
CA ASN A 203 -10.63 -6.25 -4.68
C ASN A 203 -11.73 -7.27 -5.03
N PRO A 204 -11.60 -8.06 -6.11
CA PRO A 204 -12.60 -9.06 -6.49
C PRO A 204 -12.77 -10.17 -5.43
N TYR A 205 -11.78 -10.34 -4.55
CA TYR A 205 -11.82 -11.30 -3.45
C TYR A 205 -12.39 -10.75 -2.15
N ALA A 206 -12.75 -9.46 -2.08
CA ALA A 206 -13.16 -8.81 -0.84
C ALA A 206 -14.28 -9.58 -0.10
N ALA A 207 -15.34 -9.99 -0.81
CA ALA A 207 -16.44 -10.73 -0.18
C ALA A 207 -15.99 -12.08 0.40
N TYR A 208 -15.10 -12.79 -0.31
CA TYR A 208 -14.56 -14.06 0.13
C TYR A 208 -13.62 -13.88 1.34
N GLU A 209 -12.67 -12.95 1.23
CA GLU A 209 -11.73 -12.57 2.29
C GLU A 209 -12.45 -12.17 3.57
N LEU A 210 -13.50 -11.36 3.48
CA LEU A 210 -14.26 -10.89 4.65
C LEU A 210 -15.11 -12.00 5.28
N SER A 211 -15.74 -12.85 4.45
CA SER A 211 -16.59 -13.94 4.96
C SER A 211 -15.79 -15.11 5.55
N HIS A 212 -14.52 -15.27 5.16
CA HIS A 212 -13.63 -16.34 5.63
C HIS A 212 -12.42 -15.81 6.39
N ALA A 213 -12.46 -14.57 6.88
CA ALA A 213 -11.28 -13.90 7.45
C ALA A 213 -10.60 -14.73 8.54
N SER A 214 -11.38 -15.26 9.48
CA SER A 214 -10.86 -16.08 10.59
C SER A 214 -10.27 -17.41 10.13
N ASP A 215 -10.88 -18.08 9.15
CA ASP A 215 -10.33 -19.32 8.59
C ASP A 215 -9.07 -19.08 7.78
N LEU A 216 -9.04 -18.04 6.95
CA LEU A 216 -7.85 -17.68 6.16
C LEU A 216 -6.69 -17.25 7.06
N GLN A 217 -6.96 -16.51 8.13
CA GLN A 217 -5.97 -16.20 9.17
C GLN A 217 -5.44 -17.47 9.84
N ARG A 218 -6.31 -18.40 10.21
CA ARG A 218 -5.91 -19.69 10.79
C ARG A 218 -5.05 -20.49 9.83
N LEU A 219 -5.49 -20.68 8.59
CA LEU A 219 -4.75 -21.41 7.56
C LEU A 219 -3.38 -20.79 7.27
N TYR A 220 -3.30 -19.46 7.27
CA TYR A 220 -2.02 -18.76 7.14
C TYR A 220 -1.08 -19.08 8.31
N ASN A 221 -1.58 -19.00 9.55
CA ASN A 221 -0.78 -19.27 10.74
C ASN A 221 -0.39 -20.75 10.89
N GLU A 222 -1.20 -21.67 10.39
CA GLU A 222 -0.93 -23.11 10.33
C GLU A 222 -0.02 -23.50 9.15
N GLY A 223 0.35 -22.56 8.27
CA GLY A 223 1.17 -22.82 7.09
C GLY A 223 0.44 -23.50 5.93
N ALA A 224 -0.88 -23.72 6.04
CA ALA A 224 -1.70 -24.34 5.00
C ALA A 224 -1.89 -23.46 3.75
N LEU A 225 -1.54 -22.17 3.84
CA LEU A 225 -1.48 -21.26 2.69
C LEU A 225 -0.05 -21.08 2.15
N ASP A 226 0.92 -21.88 2.59
CA ASP A 226 2.31 -21.79 2.10
C ASP A 226 2.47 -22.50 0.75
N TYR A 227 2.88 -21.74 -0.26
CA TYR A 227 3.10 -22.22 -1.62
C TYR A 227 4.59 -22.22 -2.00
N THR A 228 5.51 -22.00 -1.06
CA THR A 228 6.97 -21.94 -1.31
C THR A 228 7.64 -23.30 -1.61
N GLY A 229 6.85 -24.35 -1.86
CA GLY A 229 7.33 -25.71 -2.18
C GLY A 229 6.67 -26.35 -3.40
N TYR A 230 5.88 -25.61 -4.18
CA TYR A 230 5.27 -26.08 -5.42
C TYR A 230 5.84 -25.29 -6.61
N ASP A 231 7.00 -25.73 -7.11
CA ASP A 231 7.59 -25.29 -8.38
C ASP A 231 7.12 -26.17 -9.55
#